data_AF-A0A355DUG0-F1
#
_entry.id   AF-A0A355DUG0-F1
#
_cell.length_a   1.000
_cell.length_b   1.000
_cell.length_c   1.000
_cell.angle_alpha   90.00
_cell.angle_beta   90.00
_cell.angle_gamma   90.00
#
_symmetry.space_group_name_H-M   'P 1'
#
loop_
_entity.id
_entity.type
_entity.pdbx_description
1 polymer ?
#
loop_
_entity_poly.entity_id
_entity_poly.type
_entity_poly.pdbx_seq_one_letter_code
_entity_poly.pdbx_strand_id
1 'polypeptide(L)'
;LAAIAQVKPGNPYNQIHDTAVRILVEGLMDLGLLAGDIEEIIKEEKYKPFYMHRTGHWLGLDVHDAGIYKCGEEAWQTLQPNQVLTVEPGLYIGFETKPVEGQPEINDRWRGIGIRIEDDVLVTESGHEILTAGVPKLVEEMEQ
;
A
#
# COMPACT_ATOMS: atom_id res chain seq x y z
N LEU A 1 2.70 10.90 -0.70
CA LEU A 1 1.47 10.27 -0.17
C LEU A 1 0.51 9.87 -1.30
N ALA A 2 0.97 9.04 -2.24
CA ALA A 2 0.23 8.80 -3.49
C ALA A 2 -1.01 7.90 -3.32
N ALA A 3 -0.94 6.87 -2.47
CA ALA A 3 -2.08 6.02 -2.14
C ALA A 3 -3.17 6.80 -1.39
N ILE A 4 -2.77 7.63 -0.41
CA ILE A 4 -3.68 8.53 0.32
C ILE A 4 -4.38 9.51 -0.63
N ALA A 5 -3.70 10.02 -1.67
CA ALA A 5 -4.33 10.89 -2.67
C ALA A 5 -5.49 10.23 -3.45
N GLN A 6 -5.61 8.89 -3.40
CA GLN A 6 -6.73 8.15 -3.98
C GLN A 6 -7.92 7.99 -3.03
N VAL A 7 -7.76 8.35 -1.76
CA VAL A 7 -8.86 8.41 -0.79
C VAL A 7 -9.67 9.67 -1.09
N LYS A 8 -10.73 9.52 -1.87
CA LYS A 8 -11.66 10.60 -2.23
C LYS A 8 -12.97 10.03 -2.76
N PRO A 9 -14.09 10.78 -2.66
CA PRO A 9 -15.36 10.33 -3.21
C PRO A 9 -15.27 9.99 -4.69
N GLY A 10 -15.99 8.94 -5.10
CA GLY A 10 -16.08 8.51 -6.50
C GLY A 10 -14.96 7.56 -6.95
N ASN A 11 -13.84 7.46 -6.22
CA ASN A 11 -12.82 6.46 -6.51
C ASN A 11 -13.26 5.08 -6.01
N PRO A 12 -12.91 3.97 -6.72
CA PRO A 12 -13.12 2.62 -6.20
C PRO A 12 -12.13 2.34 -5.07
N TYR A 13 -12.56 1.60 -4.04
CA TYR A 13 -11.75 1.24 -2.88
C TYR A 13 -10.36 0.71 -3.25
N ASN A 14 -10.29 -0.21 -4.22
CA ASN A 14 -9.05 -0.86 -4.59
C ASN A 14 -8.05 0.03 -5.34
N GLN A 15 -8.46 1.23 -5.81
CA GLN A 15 -7.56 2.19 -6.43
C GLN A 15 -6.39 2.58 -5.50
N ILE A 16 -6.65 2.61 -4.19
CA ILE A 16 -5.64 2.89 -3.16
C ILE A 16 -4.56 1.81 -3.19
N HIS A 17 -4.98 0.54 -3.25
CA HIS A 17 -4.08 -0.59 -3.28
C HIS A 17 -3.28 -0.65 -4.58
N ASP A 18 -3.95 -0.49 -5.72
CA ASP A 18 -3.30 -0.54 -7.04
C ASP A 18 -2.25 0.57 -7.19
N THR A 19 -2.53 1.76 -6.64
CA THR A 19 -1.58 2.89 -6.64
C THR A 19 -0.37 2.60 -5.75
N ALA A 20 -0.57 2.00 -4.57
CA ALA A 20 0.55 1.61 -3.72
C ALA A 20 1.41 0.52 -4.35
N VAL A 21 0.79 -0.53 -4.93
CA VAL A 21 1.49 -1.62 -5.61
C VAL A 21 2.38 -1.08 -6.72
N ARG A 22 1.87 -0.18 -7.57
CA ARG A 22 2.66 0.41 -8.66
C ARG A 22 3.91 1.11 -8.15
N ILE A 23 3.78 1.97 -7.15
CA ILE A 23 4.90 2.74 -6.59
C ILE A 23 5.90 1.84 -5.87
N LEU A 24 5.41 0.82 -5.15
CA LEU A 24 6.29 -0.16 -4.52
C LEU A 24 7.08 -0.95 -5.56
N VAL A 25 6.45 -1.34 -6.68
CA VAL A 25 7.14 -2.00 -7.79
C VAL A 25 8.18 -1.10 -8.43
N GLU A 26 7.85 0.16 -8.73
CA GLU A 26 8.81 1.16 -9.24
C GLU A 26 10.03 1.28 -8.32
N GLY A 27 9.79 1.43 -7.01
CA GLY A 27 10.87 1.51 -6.03
C GLY A 27 11.71 0.22 -5.94
N LEU A 28 11.09 -0.96 -5.98
CA LEU A 28 11.80 -2.24 -6.00
C LEU A 28 12.64 -2.39 -7.28
N MET A 29 12.16 -1.87 -8.42
CA MET A 29 12.91 -1.85 -9.67
C MET A 29 14.12 -0.91 -9.60
N ASP A 30 13.93 0.30 -9.06
CA ASP A 30 15.02 1.26 -8.86
C ASP A 30 16.12 0.73 -7.93
N LEU A 31 15.74 -0.05 -6.92
CA LEU A 31 16.66 -0.71 -5.99
C LEU A 31 17.31 -1.98 -6.57
N GLY A 32 16.90 -2.42 -7.77
CA GLY A 32 17.38 -3.64 -8.42
C GLY A 32 16.90 -4.93 -7.76
N LEU A 33 15.80 -4.89 -7.00
CA LEU A 33 15.15 -6.05 -6.38
C LEU A 33 14.12 -6.70 -7.31
N LEU A 34 13.61 -5.94 -8.29
CA LEU A 34 12.80 -6.42 -9.40
C LEU A 34 13.38 -5.88 -10.72
N ALA A 35 13.13 -6.57 -11.82
CA ALA A 35 13.56 -6.16 -13.16
C ALA A 35 12.61 -6.70 -14.23
N GLY A 36 12.39 -5.90 -15.29
CA GLY A 36 11.52 -6.25 -16.41
C GLY A 36 10.46 -5.20 -16.67
N ASP A 37 9.35 -5.64 -17.28
CA ASP A 37 8.17 -4.79 -17.52
C ASP A 37 7.31 -4.68 -16.26
N ILE A 38 6.91 -3.46 -15.91
CA ILE A 38 6.13 -3.18 -14.69
C ILE A 38 4.74 -3.81 -14.74
N GLU A 39 4.08 -3.81 -15.90
CA GLU A 39 2.73 -4.37 -16.04
C GLU A 39 2.77 -5.90 -15.89
N GLU A 40 3.79 -6.55 -16.45
CA GLU A 40 4.02 -7.99 -16.25
C GLU A 40 4.32 -8.32 -14.78
N ILE A 41 5.17 -7.54 -14.12
CA ILE A 41 5.50 -7.72 -12.69
C ILE A 41 4.24 -7.62 -11.82
N ILE A 42 3.39 -6.62 -12.07
CA ILE A 42 2.15 -6.41 -11.30
C ILE A 42 1.15 -7.54 -11.61
N LYS A 43 0.98 -7.89 -12.88
CA LYS A 43 0.05 -8.94 -13.32
C LYS A 43 0.43 -10.33 -12.78
N GLU A 44 1.71 -10.66 -12.76
CA GLU A 44 2.24 -11.92 -12.21
C GLU A 44 2.48 -11.85 -10.69
N GLU A 45 2.16 -10.70 -10.09
CA GLU A 45 2.26 -10.45 -8.65
C GLU A 45 3.65 -10.72 -8.07
N LYS A 46 4.72 -10.47 -8.84
CA LYS A 46 6.12 -10.75 -8.42
C LYS A 46 6.57 -9.90 -7.23
N TYR A 47 5.83 -8.86 -6.88
CA TYR A 47 6.06 -8.04 -5.70
C TYR A 47 5.64 -8.71 -4.38
N LYS A 48 4.80 -9.75 -4.42
CA LYS A 48 4.21 -10.37 -3.22
C LYS A 48 5.19 -10.90 -2.17
N PRO A 49 6.39 -11.41 -2.52
CA PRO A 49 7.37 -11.76 -1.50
C PRO A 49 7.85 -10.58 -0.65
N PHE A 50 7.72 -9.36 -1.16
CA PHE A 50 8.08 -8.13 -0.47
C PHE A 50 6.86 -7.42 0.12
N TYR A 51 5.68 -7.56 -0.49
CA TYR A 51 4.44 -6.92 -0.08
C TYR A 51 3.24 -7.87 -0.24
N MET A 52 2.90 -8.57 0.84
CA MET A 52 1.96 -9.71 0.83
C MET A 52 0.54 -9.39 1.31
N HIS A 53 0.29 -8.17 1.78
CA HIS A 53 -0.99 -7.75 2.34
C HIS A 53 -1.66 -6.64 1.51
N ARG A 54 -2.89 -6.26 1.89
CA ARG A 54 -3.60 -5.13 1.28
C ARG A 54 -3.12 -3.82 1.87
N THR A 55 -3.38 -2.74 1.15
CA THR A 55 -2.94 -1.38 1.54
C THR A 55 -3.85 -0.74 2.59
N GLY A 56 -4.91 -1.42 3.03
CA GLY A 56 -5.76 -0.91 4.09
C GLY A 56 -7.05 -1.70 4.25
N HIS A 57 -7.81 -1.29 5.25
CA HIS A 57 -9.12 -1.81 5.64
C HIS A 57 -10.00 -0.67 6.17
N TRP A 58 -11.32 -0.89 6.25
CA TRP A 58 -12.22 -0.01 6.99
C TRP A 58 -11.82 0.09 8.45
N LEU A 59 -12.05 1.26 9.05
CA LEU A 59 -11.74 1.54 10.44
C LEU A 59 -12.91 2.22 11.12
N GLY A 60 -13.26 1.75 12.32
CA GLY A 60 -14.35 2.31 13.12
C GLY A 60 -14.40 1.71 14.52
N LEU A 61 -15.52 1.10 14.90
CA LEU A 61 -15.64 0.50 16.24
C LEU A 61 -14.74 -0.73 16.39
N ASP A 62 -14.60 -1.52 15.31
CA ASP A 62 -13.61 -2.57 15.20
C ASP A 62 -12.40 -2.08 14.39
N VAL A 63 -11.20 -2.59 14.70
CA VAL A 63 -9.98 -2.20 13.99
C VAL A 63 -10.07 -2.53 12.49
N HIS A 64 -10.57 -3.73 12.17
CA HIS A 64 -10.99 -4.10 10.83
C HIS A 64 -12.52 -4.02 10.79
N ASP A 65 -13.03 -2.84 10.47
CA ASP A 65 -14.45 -2.53 10.68
C ASP A 65 -15.37 -3.21 9.65
N ALA A 66 -16.64 -3.29 10.02
CA ALA A 66 -17.67 -3.80 9.15
C ALA A 66 -17.86 -2.92 7.90
N GLY A 67 -18.15 -3.54 6.75
CA GLY A 67 -18.42 -2.82 5.52
C GLY A 67 -18.22 -3.69 4.29
N ILE A 68 -19.01 -3.46 3.25
CA ILE A 68 -18.88 -4.18 1.99
C ILE A 68 -17.72 -3.56 1.21
N TYR A 69 -16.67 -4.34 0.93
CA TYR A 69 -15.58 -3.90 0.05
C TYR A 69 -15.91 -4.06 -1.44
N LYS A 70 -16.76 -5.04 -1.76
CA LYS A 70 -17.08 -5.41 -3.14
C LYS A 70 -18.56 -5.78 -3.28
N CYS A 71 -19.23 -5.14 -4.22
CA CYS A 71 -20.61 -5.43 -4.59
C CYS A 71 -20.60 -6.45 -5.73
N GLY A 72 -20.80 -7.73 -5.38
CA GLY A 72 -20.68 -8.84 -6.33
C GLY A 72 -19.22 -9.20 -6.67
N GLU A 73 -19.01 -9.88 -7.79
CA GLU A 73 -17.70 -10.44 -8.14
C GLU A 73 -16.75 -9.45 -8.79
N GLU A 74 -17.21 -8.29 -9.26
CA GLU A 74 -16.40 -7.38 -10.08
C GLU A 74 -16.31 -5.95 -9.55
N ALA A 75 -17.36 -5.41 -8.92
CA ALA A 75 -17.41 -4.00 -8.58
C ALA A 75 -16.89 -3.71 -7.16
N TRP A 76 -15.72 -3.06 -7.07
CA TRP A 76 -15.24 -2.48 -5.82
C TRP A 76 -16.17 -1.38 -5.33
N GLN A 77 -16.32 -1.27 -4.02
CA GLN A 77 -17.12 -0.20 -3.41
C GLN A 77 -16.55 1.16 -3.78
N THR A 78 -17.41 2.05 -4.24
CA THR A 78 -17.05 3.45 -4.47
C THR A 78 -16.96 4.17 -3.14
N LEU A 79 -15.87 4.90 -2.92
CA LEU A 79 -15.66 5.70 -1.72
C LEU A 79 -16.68 6.84 -1.64
N GLN A 80 -17.19 7.08 -0.44
CA GLN A 80 -18.17 8.10 -0.10
C GLN A 80 -17.71 8.91 1.13
N PRO A 81 -18.12 10.18 1.25
CA PRO A 81 -17.82 10.99 2.42
C PRO A 81 -18.24 10.30 3.73
N ASN A 82 -17.48 10.52 4.80
CA ASN A 82 -17.62 9.94 6.14
C ASN A 82 -17.19 8.47 6.30
N GLN A 83 -16.68 7.82 5.25
CA GLN A 83 -16.00 6.54 5.41
C GLN A 83 -14.59 6.75 5.97
N VAL A 84 -14.14 5.86 6.86
CA VAL A 84 -12.80 5.89 7.44
C VAL A 84 -12.10 4.57 7.13
N LEU A 85 -10.83 4.65 6.74
CA LEU A 85 -10.01 3.50 6.38
C LEU A 85 -8.53 3.77 6.70
N THR A 86 -7.75 2.71 6.77
CA THR A 86 -6.29 2.79 6.87
C THR A 86 -5.65 2.90 5.48
N VAL A 87 -4.46 3.49 5.42
CA VAL A 87 -3.54 3.43 4.28
C VAL A 87 -2.17 3.02 4.78
N GLU A 88 -1.80 1.76 4.56
CA GLU A 88 -0.71 1.07 5.26
C GLU A 88 0.24 0.29 4.32
N PRO A 89 0.84 0.92 3.27
CA PRO A 89 1.81 0.23 2.44
C PRO A 89 3.04 -0.24 3.25
N GLY A 90 3.58 -1.41 2.90
CA GLY A 90 4.76 -1.96 3.56
C GLY A 90 5.69 -2.72 2.62
N LEU A 91 6.96 -2.83 3.01
CA LEU A 91 7.97 -3.68 2.38
C LEU A 91 8.67 -4.51 3.44
N TYR A 92 8.75 -5.82 3.20
CA TYR A 92 9.39 -6.77 4.11
C TYR A 92 10.34 -7.66 3.33
N ILE A 93 11.62 -7.59 3.67
CA ILE A 93 12.68 -8.40 3.08
C ILE A 93 13.23 -9.27 4.20
N GLY A 94 12.58 -10.42 4.42
CA GLY A 94 13.04 -11.40 5.40
C GLY A 94 14.41 -11.97 5.06
N PHE A 95 15.11 -12.51 6.06
CA PHE A 95 16.41 -13.14 5.84
C PHE A 95 16.34 -14.28 4.81
N GLU A 96 15.25 -15.04 4.85
CA GLU A 96 14.97 -16.17 3.96
C GLU A 96 14.13 -15.80 2.73
N THR A 97 13.85 -14.51 2.49
CA THR A 97 13.13 -14.09 1.28
C THR A 97 13.94 -14.49 0.06
N LYS A 98 13.30 -15.25 -0.82
CA LYS A 98 13.87 -15.70 -2.09
C LYS A 98 13.43 -14.76 -3.21
N PRO A 99 14.31 -14.49 -4.19
CA PRO A 99 13.87 -13.81 -5.39
C PRO A 99 12.81 -14.65 -6.12
N VAL A 100 11.86 -13.99 -6.77
CA VAL A 100 10.94 -14.65 -7.68
C VAL A 100 11.72 -15.14 -8.91
N GLU A 101 11.25 -16.22 -9.54
CA GLU A 101 11.85 -16.72 -10.78
C GLU A 101 11.99 -15.60 -11.82
N GLY A 102 13.20 -15.50 -12.40
CA GLY A 102 13.53 -14.47 -13.39
C GLY A 102 13.72 -13.06 -12.81
N GLN A 103 13.82 -12.90 -11.48
CA GLN A 103 14.14 -11.62 -10.84
C GLN A 103 15.58 -11.61 -10.29
N PRO A 104 16.17 -10.43 -10.05
CA PRO A 104 17.53 -10.32 -9.51
C PRO A 104 17.70 -10.98 -8.13
N GLU A 105 18.92 -11.43 -7.83
CA GLU A 105 19.27 -11.91 -6.48
C GLU A 105 19.18 -10.78 -5.45
N ILE A 106 18.66 -11.10 -4.26
CA ILE A 106 18.51 -10.13 -3.18
C ILE A 106 19.85 -9.99 -2.45
N ASN A 107 20.46 -8.81 -2.57
CA ASN A 107 21.68 -8.46 -1.86
C ASN A 107 21.48 -8.47 -0.33
N ASP A 108 22.45 -9.01 0.41
CA ASP A 108 22.38 -9.17 1.86
C ASP A 108 22.14 -7.86 2.63
N ARG A 109 22.53 -6.70 2.05
CA ARG A 109 22.27 -5.38 2.66
C ARG A 109 20.79 -5.09 2.88
N TRP A 110 19.91 -5.75 2.12
CA TRP A 110 18.47 -5.55 2.17
C TRP A 110 17.78 -6.54 3.13
N ARG A 111 18.44 -7.65 3.48
CA ARG A 111 17.85 -8.72 4.27
C ARG A 111 17.64 -8.29 5.73
N GLY A 112 16.51 -8.68 6.28
CA GLY A 112 16.08 -8.35 7.65
C GLY A 112 15.36 -7.00 7.78
N ILE A 113 15.14 -6.26 6.69
CA ILE A 113 14.45 -4.96 6.73
C ILE A 113 12.95 -5.16 6.55
N GLY A 114 12.16 -4.61 7.48
CA GLY A 114 10.71 -4.53 7.40
C GLY A 114 10.24 -3.13 7.76
N ILE A 115 9.51 -2.48 6.85
CA ILE A 115 9.01 -1.11 7.03
C ILE A 115 7.54 -1.08 6.62
N ARG A 116 6.70 -0.50 7.48
CA ARG A 116 5.31 -0.13 7.18
C ARG A 116 5.06 1.25 7.75
N ILE A 117 4.45 2.12 6.96
CA ILE A 117 4.02 3.45 7.39
C ILE A 117 2.51 3.51 7.13
N GLU A 118 1.76 3.81 8.19
CA GLU A 118 0.31 3.68 8.21
C GLU A 118 -0.34 4.97 8.72
N ASP A 119 -1.40 5.39 8.04
CA ASP A 119 -2.25 6.49 8.46
C ASP A 119 -3.74 6.07 8.42
N ASP A 120 -4.49 6.56 9.40
CA ASP A 120 -5.96 6.58 9.38
C ASP A 120 -6.47 7.77 8.56
N VAL A 121 -7.37 7.51 7.62
CA VAL A 121 -7.83 8.49 6.63
C VAL A 121 -9.36 8.53 6.57
N LEU A 122 -9.91 9.72 6.76
CA LEU A 122 -11.34 10.04 6.58
C LEU A 122 -11.58 10.51 5.15
N VAL A 123 -12.57 9.94 4.45
CA VAL A 123 -13.07 10.47 3.18
C VAL A 123 -13.92 11.72 3.45
N THR A 124 -13.57 12.85 2.84
CA THR A 124 -14.31 14.12 2.94
C THR A 124 -15.14 14.37 1.67
N GLU A 125 -15.91 15.45 1.61
CA GLU A 125 -16.77 15.78 0.45
C GLU A 125 -15.99 15.95 -0.86
N SER A 126 -14.72 16.39 -0.79
CA SER A 126 -13.89 16.69 -1.97
C SER A 126 -12.55 15.94 -2.00
N GLY A 127 -12.29 15.05 -1.03
CA GLY A 127 -10.99 14.42 -0.87
C GLY A 127 -10.89 13.56 0.39
N HIS A 128 -9.87 13.85 1.20
CA HIS A 128 -9.62 13.16 2.46
C HIS A 128 -9.05 14.09 3.53
N GLU A 129 -9.09 13.62 4.77
CA GLU A 129 -8.40 14.16 5.93
C GLU A 129 -7.57 13.03 6.56
N ILE A 130 -6.31 13.32 6.91
CA ILE A 130 -5.41 12.37 7.56
C ILE A 130 -5.52 12.58 9.08
N LEU A 131 -6.13 11.64 9.78
CA LEU A 131 -6.45 11.75 11.21
C LEU A 131 -5.22 11.54 12.11
N THR A 132 -4.19 10.91 11.56
CA THR A 132 -2.95 10.50 12.25
C THR A 132 -1.74 11.37 11.88
N ALA A 133 -1.96 12.50 11.21
CA ALA A 133 -0.91 13.40 10.74
C ALA A 133 -0.07 14.06 11.86
N GLY A 134 -0.44 13.88 13.12
CA GLY A 134 0.28 14.42 14.28
C GLY A 134 1.62 13.73 14.58
N VAL A 135 1.88 12.56 13.98
CA VAL A 135 3.18 11.86 14.12
C VAL A 135 3.99 12.06 12.82
N PRO A 136 5.24 12.55 12.91
CA PRO A 136 6.08 12.73 11.72
C PRO A 136 6.45 11.39 11.09
N LYS A 137 6.65 11.42 9.77
CA LYS A 137 6.99 10.24 8.96
C LYS A 137 8.04 10.49 7.88
N LEU A 138 8.49 11.75 7.75
CA LEU A 138 9.66 12.07 6.95
C LEU A 138 10.91 11.72 7.75
N VAL A 139 11.94 11.21 7.06
CA VAL A 139 13.20 10.81 7.69
C VAL A 139 13.81 11.99 8.46
N GLU A 140 13.81 13.17 7.85
CA GLU A 140 14.39 14.38 8.45
C GLU A 140 13.63 14.87 9.69
N GLU A 141 12.33 14.59 9.78
CA GLU A 141 11.51 14.92 10.96
C GLU A 141 11.65 13.87 12.06
N MET A 142 11.90 12.61 11.70
CA MET A 142 12.09 11.51 12.64
C MET A 142 13.47 11.50 13.30
N GLU A 143 14.51 11.97 12.60
CA GLU A 143 15.89 11.94 13.09
C GLU A 143 16.27 13.15 13.99
N GLN A 144 15.33 14.07 14.24
CA GLN A 144 15.48 15.22 15.15
C GLN A 144 15.17 14.84 16.61
#